data_AF-A0A9D8FQQ9-F1
#
_entry.id   AF-A0A9D8FQQ9-F1
#
_cell.length_a   1.000
_cell.length_b   1.000
_cell.length_c   1.000
_cell.angle_alpha   90.00
_cell.angle_beta   90.00
_cell.angle_gamma   90.00
#
_symmetry.space_group_name_H-M   'P 1'
#
loop_
_entity.id
_entity.type
_entity.pdbx_description
1 polymer ?
#
loop_
_entity_poly.entity_id
_entity_poly.type
_entity_poly.pdbx_seq_one_letter_code
_entity_poly.pdbx_strand_id
1 'polypeptide(L)'
;MSDRQGSSSAGDITRIIESANRLGVEVDEGEALQWLAAMASWGKGDDVVLDPKTGVFGHTVTMLDFSSEDLAYFRQIGRLVEFEDEPGVVETALALSGSAAQSKIQTYPGDCDYFERVNIVAGSKEEACRILARLIRDKALGTEKGPTYQLIQVRFGSFPENVVKDGDANSAGSSIPWRVDEVKAGQIDAFYPDGRRAEVRWDDVAQDPGWCKLDWVIADPIRGRLANASNMLDVTWEAPDGTITPLDGYLDPYFQEVYLQAESIPVFSKLVRHVSEDALEDYVRQLEKEVSKYVTGEANYGKAAKRMYNVFRYTGRYQEAAYLRELFDEPTTVLYQVSALVRTLDEALSPGSDISLETVHQQADQLILSVVEALEGAVEMEMVQALLNLRRALDSKDDSQEKWEAEVEGSRQAALNIVNNFFYERLTAVPGIKTYIEQLQSHA
;
A
#
# COMPACT_ATOMS: atom_id res chain seq x y z
N MET A 1 31.94 7.17 -32.92
CA MET A 1 32.84 7.61 -31.84
C MET A 1 32.45 9.03 -31.49
N SER A 2 31.61 9.16 -30.47
CA SER A 2 31.25 10.41 -29.80
C SER A 2 31.25 10.03 -28.32
N ASP A 3 32.14 10.66 -27.57
CA ASP A 3 32.42 10.37 -26.17
C ASP A 3 31.18 10.62 -25.30
N ARG A 4 30.51 9.54 -24.89
CA ARG A 4 29.83 9.52 -23.60
C ARG A 4 30.92 9.40 -22.54
N GLN A 5 31.51 10.54 -22.15
CA GLN A 5 32.28 10.62 -20.91
C GLN A 5 31.34 10.25 -19.77
N GLY A 6 31.48 9.03 -19.27
CA GLY A 6 30.82 8.59 -18.06
C GLY A 6 31.25 9.50 -16.91
N SER A 7 30.30 10.26 -16.38
CA SER A 7 30.40 10.79 -15.04
C SER A 7 30.74 9.63 -14.11
N SER A 8 31.85 9.72 -13.38
CA SER A 8 32.19 8.71 -12.39
C SER A 8 31.10 8.71 -11.32
N SER A 9 30.49 7.56 -11.03
CA SER A 9 29.45 7.38 -10.00
C SER A 9 29.80 8.03 -8.65
N ALA A 10 31.09 8.10 -8.31
CA ALA A 10 31.60 8.75 -7.10
C ALA A 10 31.48 10.30 -7.10
N GLY A 11 31.56 10.97 -8.25
CA GLY A 11 31.42 12.43 -8.31
C GLY A 11 29.97 12.92 -8.34
N ASP A 12 29.04 12.02 -8.65
CA ASP A 12 27.60 12.29 -8.58
C ASP A 12 27.03 12.01 -7.18
N ILE A 13 27.52 10.97 -6.47
CA ILE A 13 27.05 10.68 -5.11
C ILE A 13 27.41 11.80 -4.13
N THR A 14 28.61 12.37 -4.24
CA THR A 14 29.01 13.52 -3.41
C THR A 14 28.08 14.70 -3.61
N ARG A 15 27.60 14.96 -4.83
CA ARG A 15 26.61 16.02 -5.10
C ARG A 15 25.24 15.75 -4.50
N ILE A 16 24.83 14.48 -4.42
CA ILE A 16 23.57 14.08 -3.77
C ILE A 16 23.69 14.26 -2.26
N ILE A 17 24.78 13.77 -1.66
CA ILE A 17 25.08 13.93 -0.23
C ILE A 17 25.16 15.43 0.13
N GLU A 18 25.84 16.24 -0.68
CA GLU A 18 25.88 17.70 -0.50
C GLU A 18 24.50 18.36 -0.65
N SER A 19 23.63 17.83 -1.50
CA SER A 19 22.26 18.35 -1.66
C SER A 19 21.35 17.94 -0.49
N ALA A 20 21.46 16.69 -0.02
CA ALA A 20 20.78 16.18 1.17
C ALA A 20 21.18 16.95 2.42
N ASN A 21 22.49 17.11 2.67
CA ASN A 21 23.01 17.86 3.82
C ASN A 21 22.55 19.32 3.84
N ARG A 22 22.44 19.98 2.67
CA ARG A 22 21.94 21.37 2.59
C ARG A 22 20.46 21.51 2.99
N LEU A 23 19.71 20.43 2.94
CA LEU A 23 18.27 20.39 3.24
C LEU A 23 17.99 19.71 4.60
N GLY A 24 19.04 19.41 5.36
CA GLY A 24 18.94 18.69 6.62
C GLY A 24 18.41 17.26 6.45
N VAL A 25 18.77 16.60 5.35
CA VAL A 25 18.58 15.15 5.18
C VAL A 25 19.93 14.49 5.45
N GLU A 26 20.01 13.72 6.52
CA GLU A 26 21.15 12.89 6.87
C GLU A 26 21.25 11.72 5.86
N VAL A 27 22.46 11.39 5.46
CA VAL A 27 22.71 10.31 4.50
C VAL A 27 23.84 9.46 5.06
N ASP A 28 23.55 8.19 5.35
CA ASP A 28 24.62 7.22 5.60
C ASP A 28 25.32 6.93 4.27
N GLU A 29 26.47 7.57 4.07
CA GLU A 29 27.27 7.43 2.86
C GLU A 29 27.67 5.97 2.59
N GLY A 30 27.94 5.18 3.64
CA GLY A 30 28.32 3.78 3.51
C GLY A 30 27.16 2.92 3.01
N GLU A 31 25.98 3.09 3.61
CA GLU A 31 24.78 2.36 3.21
C GLU A 31 24.31 2.77 1.80
N ALA A 32 24.31 4.06 1.49
CA ALA A 32 23.95 4.58 0.17
C ALA A 32 24.90 4.06 -0.92
N LEU A 33 26.21 4.00 -0.65
CA LEU A 33 27.19 3.41 -1.57
C LEU A 33 26.97 1.91 -1.78
N GLN A 34 26.67 1.17 -0.71
CA GLN A 34 26.39 -0.26 -0.80
C GLN A 34 25.11 -0.52 -1.62
N TRP A 35 24.06 0.26 -1.38
CA TRP A 35 22.81 0.20 -2.13
C TRP A 35 23.04 0.51 -3.61
N LEU A 36 23.77 1.59 -3.94
CA LEU A 36 24.11 1.93 -5.32
C LEU A 36 24.96 0.86 -6.01
N ALA A 37 25.90 0.24 -5.29
CA ALA A 37 26.69 -0.87 -5.84
C ALA A 37 25.81 -2.09 -6.16
N ALA A 38 24.86 -2.42 -5.29
CA ALA A 38 23.89 -3.48 -5.52
C ALA A 38 22.99 -3.16 -6.73
N MET A 39 22.47 -1.93 -6.82
CA MET A 39 21.69 -1.46 -7.98
C MET A 39 22.50 -1.41 -9.28
N ALA A 40 23.80 -1.13 -9.24
CA ALA A 40 24.67 -1.16 -10.42
C ALA A 40 25.01 -2.59 -10.87
N SER A 41 24.88 -3.57 -9.98
CA SER A 41 25.03 -4.99 -10.28
C SER A 41 23.74 -5.66 -10.77
N TRP A 42 22.59 -4.99 -10.58
CA TRP A 42 21.28 -5.40 -11.08
C TRP A 42 21.29 -5.58 -12.61
N GLY A 43 20.62 -6.63 -13.10
CA GLY A 43 20.61 -7.05 -14.51
C GLY A 43 21.71 -8.03 -14.93
N LYS A 44 22.50 -8.59 -13.99
CA LYS A 44 23.57 -9.59 -14.27
C LYS A 44 23.36 -10.97 -13.62
N GLY A 45 22.21 -11.25 -12.99
CA GLY A 45 21.94 -12.50 -12.25
C GLY A 45 20.44 -12.78 -12.01
N ASP A 46 20.13 -13.75 -11.14
CA ASP A 46 18.74 -14.02 -10.70
C ASP A 46 18.18 -12.84 -9.92
N ASP A 47 16.99 -12.36 -10.31
CA ASP A 47 16.36 -11.17 -9.74
C ASP A 47 15.73 -11.41 -8.35
N VAL A 48 15.63 -12.66 -7.90
CA VAL A 48 14.98 -13.05 -6.63
C VAL A 48 16.02 -13.58 -5.65
N VAL A 49 15.98 -13.07 -4.41
CA VAL A 49 16.92 -13.43 -3.33
C VAL A 49 16.15 -13.99 -2.14
N LEU A 50 16.66 -15.08 -1.57
CA LEU A 50 16.22 -15.69 -0.32
C LEU A 50 17.16 -15.28 0.82
N ASP A 51 16.61 -14.76 1.91
CA ASP A 51 17.35 -14.64 3.17
C ASP A 51 17.29 -15.97 3.93
N PRO A 52 18.40 -16.73 4.03
CA PRO A 52 18.40 -18.04 4.69
C PRO A 52 18.20 -17.95 6.22
N LYS A 53 18.38 -16.77 6.83
CA LYS A 53 18.20 -16.61 8.28
C LYS A 53 16.73 -16.53 8.65
N THR A 54 15.97 -15.78 7.88
CA THR A 54 14.57 -15.48 8.17
C THR A 54 13.61 -16.35 7.35
N GLY A 55 14.05 -16.86 6.20
CA GLY A 55 13.23 -17.61 5.25
C GLY A 55 12.33 -16.74 4.38
N VAL A 56 12.50 -15.41 4.41
CA VAL A 56 11.78 -14.52 3.48
C VAL A 56 12.53 -14.40 2.16
N PHE A 57 11.81 -14.17 1.08
CA PHE A 57 12.40 -13.96 -0.23
C PHE A 57 11.63 -12.92 -1.02
N GLY A 58 12.27 -12.35 -2.03
CA GLY A 58 11.63 -11.35 -2.88
C GLY A 58 12.59 -10.81 -3.92
N HIS A 59 12.13 -9.83 -4.68
CA HIS A 59 12.98 -9.17 -5.67
C HIS A 59 14.17 -8.49 -4.99
N THR A 60 15.37 -8.63 -5.57
CA THR A 60 16.67 -8.18 -5.01
C THR A 60 16.60 -6.74 -4.50
N VAL A 61 16.07 -5.83 -5.32
CA VAL A 61 15.97 -4.40 -4.99
C VAL A 61 15.05 -4.15 -3.79
N THR A 62 13.98 -4.92 -3.65
CA THR A 62 13.06 -4.79 -2.52
C THR A 62 13.69 -5.37 -1.26
N MET A 63 14.42 -6.48 -1.38
CA MET A 63 15.13 -7.10 -0.27
C MET A 63 16.27 -6.23 0.29
N LEU A 64 16.83 -5.29 -0.47
CA LEU A 64 17.84 -4.34 0.03
C LEU A 64 17.29 -3.35 1.05
N ASP A 65 16.00 -3.02 0.97
CA ASP A 65 15.34 -2.01 1.82
C ASP A 65 14.38 -2.63 2.85
N PHE A 66 14.32 -3.96 2.90
CA PHE A 66 13.47 -4.70 3.83
C PHE A 66 14.20 -4.95 5.15
N SER A 67 13.53 -4.64 6.26
CA SER A 67 14.01 -4.94 7.62
C SER A 67 13.25 -6.11 8.21
N SER A 68 13.97 -7.05 8.83
CA SER A 68 13.37 -8.18 9.53
C SER A 68 12.87 -7.84 10.94
N GLU A 69 13.04 -6.61 11.42
CA GLU A 69 12.72 -6.20 12.80
C GLU A 69 11.27 -6.49 13.17
N ASP A 70 10.34 -6.08 12.31
CA ASP A 70 8.90 -6.28 12.50
C ASP A 70 8.35 -7.57 11.85
N LEU A 71 9.23 -8.42 11.28
CA LEU A 71 8.81 -9.62 10.55
C LEU A 71 7.97 -10.57 11.41
N ALA A 72 8.29 -10.71 12.70
CA ALA A 72 7.51 -11.57 13.60
C ALA A 72 6.07 -11.06 13.78
N TYR A 73 5.90 -9.74 13.86
CA TYR A 73 4.59 -9.09 13.94
C TYR A 73 3.82 -9.26 12.63
N PHE A 74 4.47 -9.03 11.48
CA PHE A 74 3.86 -9.27 10.18
C PHE A 74 3.48 -10.73 9.98
N ARG A 75 4.32 -11.71 10.34
CA ARG A 75 3.92 -13.13 10.28
C ARG A 75 2.76 -13.47 11.21
N GLN A 76 2.62 -12.78 12.34
CA GLN A 76 1.48 -12.97 13.23
C GLN A 76 0.17 -12.51 12.59
N ILE A 77 0.17 -11.36 11.92
CA ILE A 77 -0.98 -10.88 11.16
C ILE A 77 -1.18 -11.72 9.89
N GLY A 78 -0.10 -12.15 9.24
CA GLY A 78 -0.09 -13.07 8.10
C GLY A 78 -0.97 -14.30 8.35
N ARG A 79 -0.81 -14.94 9.53
CA ARG A 79 -1.67 -16.07 9.94
C ARG A 79 -3.16 -15.76 10.01
N LEU A 80 -3.54 -14.51 10.27
CA LEU A 80 -4.93 -14.08 10.24
C LEU A 80 -5.43 -13.91 8.80
N VAL A 81 -4.60 -13.38 7.90
CA VAL A 81 -5.04 -12.96 6.57
C VAL A 81 -4.80 -13.98 5.46
N GLU A 82 -3.83 -14.90 5.64
CA GLU A 82 -3.39 -15.87 4.62
C GLU A 82 -4.48 -16.88 4.24
N PHE A 83 -4.47 -17.32 2.99
CA PHE A 83 -5.22 -18.50 2.55
C PHE A 83 -4.34 -19.74 2.74
N GLU A 84 -4.97 -20.84 3.14
CA GLU A 84 -4.25 -22.10 3.37
C GLU A 84 -4.19 -22.93 2.09
N ASP A 85 -3.07 -23.64 1.91
CA ASP A 85 -2.94 -24.67 0.89
C ASP A 85 -3.99 -25.77 1.09
N GLU A 86 -4.60 -26.22 -0.01
CA GLU A 86 -5.39 -27.44 -0.07
C GLU A 86 -4.67 -28.43 -1.00
N PRO A 87 -4.11 -29.54 -0.48
CA PRO A 87 -3.25 -30.43 -1.27
C PRO A 87 -3.88 -30.87 -2.60
N GLY A 88 -3.23 -30.48 -3.70
CA GLY A 88 -3.65 -30.81 -5.06
C GLY A 88 -4.82 -29.98 -5.61
N VAL A 89 -5.26 -28.95 -4.88
CA VAL A 89 -6.39 -28.08 -5.26
C VAL A 89 -6.03 -26.61 -5.18
N VAL A 90 -5.39 -26.17 -4.09
CA VAL A 90 -5.04 -24.77 -3.84
C VAL A 90 -3.60 -24.69 -3.37
N GLU A 91 -2.83 -23.79 -3.97
CA GLU A 91 -1.47 -23.46 -3.57
C GLU A 91 -1.36 -21.95 -3.37
N THR A 92 -0.77 -21.52 -2.26
CA THR A 92 -0.71 -20.10 -1.89
C THR A 92 0.72 -19.61 -1.65
N ALA A 93 0.91 -18.30 -1.85
CA ALA A 93 2.15 -17.62 -1.53
C ALA A 93 1.86 -16.22 -0.97
N LEU A 94 1.85 -16.11 0.37
CA LEU A 94 1.64 -14.84 1.04
C LEU A 94 2.92 -13.99 1.04
N ALA A 95 2.77 -12.73 0.62
CA ALA A 95 3.79 -11.71 0.67
C ALA A 95 3.29 -10.45 1.39
N LEU A 96 4.22 -9.72 2.00
CA LEU A 96 4.02 -8.31 2.26
C LEU A 96 4.09 -7.55 0.95
N SER A 97 3.27 -6.51 0.84
CA SER A 97 3.24 -5.64 -0.32
C SER A 97 3.14 -4.17 0.11
N GLY A 98 3.12 -3.27 -0.88
CA GLY A 98 2.85 -1.85 -0.65
C GLY A 98 3.74 -1.24 0.42
N SER A 99 3.11 -0.61 1.42
CA SER A 99 3.82 0.10 2.48
C SER A 99 4.52 -0.83 3.48
N ALA A 100 3.99 -2.04 3.69
CA ALA A 100 4.55 -3.01 4.64
C ALA A 100 5.82 -3.70 4.12
N ALA A 101 6.01 -3.75 2.80
CA ALA A 101 7.21 -4.32 2.16
C ALA A 101 8.38 -3.34 2.02
N GLN A 102 8.20 -2.06 2.36
CA GLN A 102 9.17 -0.98 2.12
C GLN A 102 9.75 -0.42 3.43
N SER A 103 10.34 -1.28 4.28
CA SER A 103 10.71 -0.93 5.65
C SER A 103 11.58 0.32 5.78
N LYS A 104 12.51 0.57 4.86
CA LYS A 104 13.34 1.78 4.88
C LYS A 104 12.60 3.05 4.44
N ILE A 105 11.57 2.93 3.59
CA ILE A 105 10.79 4.08 3.10
C ILE A 105 9.55 4.34 3.95
N GLN A 106 9.15 3.33 4.72
CA GLN A 106 8.00 3.37 5.59
C GLN A 106 8.32 2.58 6.86
N THR A 107 9.15 3.15 7.72
CA THR A 107 9.52 2.59 9.03
C THR A 107 8.30 2.36 9.92
N TYR A 108 7.26 3.19 9.77
CA TYR A 108 5.99 3.07 10.49
C TYR A 108 4.83 2.94 9.50
N PRO A 109 4.56 1.75 8.96
CA PRO A 109 3.44 1.57 8.05
C PRO A 109 2.13 1.80 8.81
N GLY A 110 1.24 2.60 8.21
CA GLY A 110 -0.09 2.86 8.76
C GLY A 110 -1.03 1.66 8.59
N ASP A 111 -0.74 0.82 7.58
CA ASP A 111 -1.53 -0.35 7.18
C ASP A 111 -0.59 -1.56 7.03
N CYS A 112 -1.12 -2.76 7.25
CA CYS A 112 -0.45 -4.03 7.00
C CYS A 112 -0.96 -4.59 5.66
N ASP A 113 -0.30 -4.19 4.57
CA ASP A 113 -0.68 -4.60 3.22
C ASP A 113 -0.05 -5.95 2.88
N TYR A 114 -0.91 -6.91 2.51
CA TYR A 114 -0.53 -8.21 2.00
C TYR A 114 -0.98 -8.37 0.55
N PHE A 115 -0.23 -9.20 -0.13
CA PHE A 115 -0.54 -9.71 -1.45
C PHE A 115 -0.37 -11.22 -1.40
N GLU A 116 -1.30 -11.96 -1.96
CA GLU A 116 -1.26 -13.40 -1.94
C GLU A 116 -1.54 -13.97 -3.31
N ARG A 117 -0.61 -14.76 -3.82
CA ARG A 117 -0.86 -15.55 -5.01
C ARG A 117 -1.65 -16.78 -4.61
N VAL A 118 -2.76 -17.03 -5.30
CA VAL A 118 -3.61 -18.19 -5.08
C VAL A 118 -3.75 -18.94 -6.40
N ASN A 119 -3.08 -20.08 -6.53
CA ASN A 119 -3.20 -20.95 -7.70
C ASN A 119 -4.21 -22.06 -7.41
N ILE A 120 -5.24 -22.15 -8.26
CA ILE A 120 -6.31 -23.14 -8.11
C ILE A 120 -6.18 -24.18 -9.23
N VAL A 121 -5.89 -25.41 -8.85
CA VAL A 121 -5.84 -26.56 -9.75
C VAL A 121 -7.24 -27.14 -9.89
N ALA A 122 -7.83 -27.04 -11.07
CA ALA A 122 -9.20 -27.50 -11.31
C ALA A 122 -9.46 -27.97 -12.74
N GLY A 123 -10.46 -28.83 -12.92
CA GLY A 123 -10.83 -29.37 -14.23
C GLY A 123 -11.38 -28.36 -15.23
N SER A 124 -11.90 -27.22 -14.77
CA SER A 124 -12.39 -26.13 -15.61
C SER A 124 -12.30 -24.80 -14.88
N LYS A 125 -12.36 -23.68 -15.64
CA LYS A 125 -12.41 -22.32 -15.08
C LYS A 125 -13.59 -22.14 -14.13
N GLU A 126 -14.75 -22.68 -14.50
CA GLU A 126 -15.98 -22.57 -13.70
C GLU A 126 -15.87 -23.31 -12.36
N GLU A 127 -15.12 -24.41 -12.32
CA GLU A 127 -14.78 -25.10 -11.07
C GLU A 127 -13.80 -24.28 -10.24
N ALA A 128 -12.74 -23.72 -10.85
CA ALA A 128 -11.79 -22.87 -10.15
C ALA A 128 -12.47 -21.64 -9.51
N CYS A 129 -13.36 -20.97 -10.25
CA CYS A 129 -14.17 -19.87 -9.75
C CYS A 129 -15.07 -20.29 -8.57
N ARG A 130 -15.66 -21.49 -8.60
CA ARG A 130 -16.45 -22.03 -7.48
C ARG A 130 -15.60 -22.34 -6.26
N ILE A 131 -14.39 -22.88 -6.46
CA ILE A 131 -13.41 -23.09 -5.38
C ILE A 131 -13.02 -21.74 -4.76
N LEU A 132 -12.68 -20.75 -5.57
CA LEU A 132 -12.34 -19.39 -5.09
C LEU A 132 -13.48 -18.78 -4.26
N ALA A 133 -14.70 -18.84 -4.78
CA ALA A 133 -15.89 -18.31 -4.10
C ALA A 133 -16.11 -18.95 -2.73
N ARG A 134 -15.87 -20.26 -2.61
CA ARG A 134 -15.88 -20.97 -1.33
C ARG A 134 -14.76 -20.47 -0.42
N LEU A 135 -13.52 -20.46 -0.90
CA LEU A 135 -12.36 -20.07 -0.11
C LEU A 135 -12.52 -18.68 0.50
N ILE A 136 -12.90 -17.69 -0.31
CA ILE A 136 -13.08 -16.30 0.16
C ILE A 136 -14.21 -16.23 1.20
N ARG A 137 -15.33 -16.92 0.96
CA ARG A 137 -16.47 -16.93 1.88
C ARG A 137 -16.10 -17.62 3.20
N ASP A 138 -15.47 -18.79 3.15
CA ASP A 138 -15.02 -19.54 4.32
C ASP A 138 -14.02 -18.70 5.13
N LYS A 139 -13.07 -18.03 4.46
CA LYS A 139 -12.12 -17.11 5.09
C LYS A 139 -12.84 -15.97 5.79
N ALA A 140 -13.73 -15.27 5.08
CA ALA A 140 -14.46 -14.13 5.62
C ALA A 140 -15.31 -14.50 6.85
N LEU A 141 -15.98 -15.66 6.82
CA LEU A 141 -16.81 -16.13 7.93
C LEU A 141 -15.96 -16.67 9.09
N GLY A 142 -14.84 -17.32 8.80
CA GLY A 142 -13.91 -17.84 9.80
C GLY A 142 -13.12 -16.74 10.53
N THR A 143 -12.91 -15.60 9.89
CA THR A 143 -12.16 -14.46 10.44
C THR A 143 -13.00 -13.19 10.60
N GLU A 144 -14.32 -13.32 10.68
CA GLU A 144 -15.22 -12.17 10.86
C GLU A 144 -14.84 -11.31 12.08
N LYS A 145 -14.62 -11.95 13.23
CA LYS A 145 -14.28 -11.25 14.48
C LYS A 145 -13.49 -12.16 15.42
N GLY A 146 -12.45 -11.61 16.02
CA GLY A 146 -11.66 -12.24 17.06
C GLY A 146 -11.32 -11.28 18.19
N PRO A 147 -10.49 -11.70 19.15
CA PRO A 147 -10.15 -10.86 20.31
C PRO A 147 -9.45 -9.54 19.94
N THR A 148 -8.72 -9.53 18.83
CA THR A 148 -7.89 -8.39 18.40
C THR A 148 -8.09 -8.04 16.92
N TYR A 149 -9.16 -8.50 16.29
CA TYR A 149 -9.42 -8.20 14.88
C TYR A 149 -10.91 -8.26 14.54
N GLN A 150 -11.28 -7.57 13.47
CA GLN A 150 -12.61 -7.64 12.87
C GLN A 150 -12.51 -7.43 11.36
N LEU A 151 -13.19 -8.26 10.58
CA LEU A 151 -13.33 -8.11 9.14
C LEU A 151 -14.25 -6.91 8.85
N ILE A 152 -13.81 -6.05 7.93
CA ILE A 152 -14.51 -4.83 7.52
C ILE A 152 -15.28 -5.09 6.22
N GLN A 153 -14.60 -5.65 5.22
CA GLN A 153 -15.13 -5.77 3.86
C GLN A 153 -14.48 -6.93 3.10
N VAL A 154 -15.24 -7.48 2.15
CA VAL A 154 -14.74 -8.39 1.11
C VAL A 154 -15.05 -7.78 -0.24
N ARG A 155 -14.08 -7.76 -1.15
CA ARG A 155 -14.29 -7.45 -2.57
C ARG A 155 -14.19 -8.74 -3.36
N PHE A 156 -15.26 -9.07 -4.08
CA PHE A 156 -15.37 -10.30 -4.85
C PHE A 156 -16.49 -10.18 -5.88
N GLY A 157 -16.20 -10.53 -7.13
CA GLY A 157 -17.16 -10.46 -8.22
C GLY A 157 -17.31 -9.06 -8.82
N SER A 158 -17.95 -9.02 -9.98
CA SER A 158 -18.33 -7.79 -10.68
C SER A 158 -19.85 -7.64 -10.75
N PHE A 159 -20.36 -6.40 -10.65
CA PHE A 159 -21.79 -6.16 -10.83
C PHE A 159 -22.23 -6.57 -12.25
N PRO A 160 -23.24 -7.44 -12.43
CA PRO A 160 -23.67 -7.87 -13.76
C PRO A 160 -24.41 -6.78 -14.53
N GLU A 161 -25.08 -5.88 -13.81
CA GLU A 161 -25.85 -4.77 -14.36
C GLU A 161 -25.61 -3.51 -13.52
N ASN A 162 -26.03 -2.34 -14.03
CA ASN A 162 -26.02 -1.12 -13.24
C ASN A 162 -27.02 -1.25 -12.08
N VAL A 163 -26.57 -1.02 -10.85
CA VAL A 163 -27.40 -1.08 -9.65
C VAL A 163 -27.13 0.11 -8.72
N VAL A 164 -28.05 0.35 -7.80
CA VAL A 164 -27.93 1.31 -6.71
C VAL A 164 -27.94 0.53 -5.41
N LYS A 165 -26.84 0.57 -4.67
CA LYS A 165 -26.64 -0.10 -3.37
C LYS A 165 -26.33 0.97 -2.34
N ASP A 166 -27.05 0.97 -1.22
CA ASP A 166 -26.88 1.98 -0.15
C ASP A 166 -26.99 3.45 -0.61
N GLY A 167 -27.66 3.71 -1.73
CA GLY A 167 -27.78 5.04 -2.35
C GLY A 167 -26.70 5.36 -3.40
N ASP A 168 -25.67 4.52 -3.49
CA ASP A 168 -24.56 4.70 -4.44
C ASP A 168 -24.82 3.97 -5.76
N ALA A 169 -24.59 4.67 -6.87
CA ALA A 169 -24.69 4.09 -8.21
C ALA A 169 -23.43 3.27 -8.53
N ASN A 170 -23.62 1.99 -8.82
CA ASN A 170 -22.58 1.03 -9.18
C ASN A 170 -22.79 0.58 -10.62
N SER A 171 -21.76 0.71 -11.46
CA SER A 171 -21.84 0.34 -12.87
C SER A 171 -21.61 -1.15 -13.10
N ALA A 172 -22.18 -1.70 -14.16
CA ALA A 172 -21.87 -3.04 -14.62
C ALA A 172 -20.35 -3.20 -14.83
N GLY A 173 -19.81 -4.36 -14.43
CA GLY A 173 -18.37 -4.66 -14.48
C GLY A 173 -17.53 -4.05 -13.36
N SER A 174 -18.11 -3.23 -12.48
CA SER A 174 -17.37 -2.72 -11.31
C SER A 174 -17.29 -3.76 -10.19
N SER A 175 -16.16 -3.78 -9.48
CA SER A 175 -15.92 -4.67 -8.34
C SER A 175 -16.98 -4.50 -7.25
N ILE A 176 -17.51 -5.61 -6.74
CA ILE A 176 -18.55 -5.62 -5.72
C ILE A 176 -17.92 -5.58 -4.31
N PRO A 177 -18.18 -4.54 -3.51
CA PRO A 177 -17.89 -4.54 -2.08
C PRO A 177 -19.02 -5.22 -1.29
N TRP A 178 -18.72 -6.36 -0.68
CA TRP A 178 -19.60 -7.10 0.22
C TRP A 178 -19.32 -6.71 1.68
N ARG A 179 -20.40 -6.42 2.42
CA ARG A 179 -20.38 -6.39 3.88
C ARG A 179 -20.41 -7.81 4.43
N VAL A 180 -19.95 -7.99 5.66
CA VAL A 180 -19.85 -9.33 6.27
C VAL A 180 -21.21 -10.02 6.41
N ASP A 181 -22.27 -9.27 6.72
CA ASP A 181 -23.64 -9.77 6.75
C ASP A 181 -24.18 -10.16 5.37
N GLU A 182 -23.78 -9.45 4.31
CA GLU A 182 -24.09 -9.80 2.92
C GLU A 182 -23.37 -11.09 2.49
N VAL A 183 -22.10 -11.27 2.88
CA VAL A 183 -21.32 -12.52 2.66
C VAL A 183 -21.99 -13.71 3.37
N LYS A 184 -22.47 -13.49 4.61
CA LYS A 184 -23.23 -14.51 5.36
C LYS A 184 -24.53 -14.88 4.64
N ALA A 185 -25.30 -13.89 4.23
CA ALA A 185 -26.55 -14.09 3.51
C ALA A 185 -26.33 -14.71 2.12
N GLY A 186 -25.16 -14.49 1.52
CA GLY A 186 -24.85 -14.90 0.15
C GLY A 186 -25.57 -14.05 -0.90
N GLN A 187 -26.03 -12.85 -0.52
CA GLN A 187 -26.76 -11.95 -1.40
C GLN A 187 -26.62 -10.48 -0.98
N ILE A 188 -26.74 -9.59 -1.95
CA ILE A 188 -26.92 -8.15 -1.78
C ILE A 188 -28.32 -7.78 -2.28
N ASP A 189 -29.06 -7.06 -1.44
CA ASP A 189 -30.29 -6.38 -1.82
C ASP A 189 -29.96 -4.99 -2.37
N ALA A 190 -30.28 -4.76 -3.64
CA ALA A 190 -30.02 -3.50 -4.33
C ALA A 190 -31.26 -3.04 -5.13
N PHE A 191 -31.10 -1.95 -5.87
CA PHE A 191 -32.12 -1.45 -6.78
C PHE A 191 -31.54 -1.25 -8.17
N TYR A 192 -32.31 -1.51 -9.21
CA TYR A 192 -32.01 -0.96 -10.53
C TYR A 192 -32.19 0.56 -10.52
N PRO A 193 -31.56 1.31 -11.45
CA PRO A 193 -31.73 2.76 -11.55
C PRO A 193 -33.18 3.24 -11.71
N ASP A 194 -34.08 2.37 -12.15
CA ASP A 194 -35.52 2.63 -12.28
C ASP A 194 -36.33 2.39 -10.98
N GLY A 195 -35.65 2.01 -9.89
CA GLY A 195 -36.24 1.76 -8.57
C GLY A 195 -36.83 0.35 -8.38
N ARG A 196 -36.77 -0.54 -9.37
CA ARG A 196 -37.10 -1.96 -9.18
C ARG A 196 -36.04 -2.62 -8.29
N ARG A 197 -36.45 -3.60 -7.49
CA ARG A 197 -35.51 -4.39 -6.69
C ARG A 197 -34.58 -5.20 -7.59
N ALA A 198 -33.30 -5.23 -7.24
CA ALA A 198 -32.26 -6.06 -7.81
C ALA A 198 -31.70 -6.97 -6.71
N GLU A 199 -31.36 -8.20 -7.05
CA GLU A 199 -30.69 -9.16 -6.17
C GLU A 199 -29.39 -9.57 -6.83
N VAL A 200 -28.28 -9.45 -6.11
CA VAL A 200 -26.96 -9.89 -6.56
C VAL A 200 -26.53 -11.04 -5.66
N ARG A 201 -26.45 -12.26 -6.20
CA ARG A 201 -26.14 -13.46 -5.42
C ARG A 201 -24.66 -13.81 -5.53
N TRP A 202 -24.08 -14.27 -4.43
CA TRP A 202 -22.65 -14.63 -4.34
C TRP A 202 -22.23 -15.63 -5.42
N ASP A 203 -23.01 -16.70 -5.57
CA ASP A 203 -22.71 -17.78 -6.52
C ASP A 203 -22.87 -17.35 -7.98
N ASP A 204 -23.72 -16.36 -8.26
CA ASP A 204 -23.98 -15.86 -9.62
C ASP A 204 -22.79 -15.01 -10.11
N VAL A 205 -22.22 -14.17 -9.24
CA VAL A 205 -21.08 -13.31 -9.59
C VAL A 205 -19.74 -14.03 -9.50
N ALA A 206 -19.68 -15.21 -8.86
CA ALA A 206 -18.46 -15.98 -8.68
C ALA A 206 -17.75 -16.35 -9.99
N GLN A 207 -18.48 -16.43 -11.10
CA GLN A 207 -17.92 -16.80 -12.41
C GLN A 207 -17.08 -15.68 -13.05
N ASP A 208 -17.25 -14.44 -12.59
CA ASP A 208 -16.43 -13.30 -12.94
C ASP A 208 -15.89 -12.67 -11.63
N PRO A 209 -14.91 -13.33 -10.98
CA PRO A 209 -14.47 -12.95 -9.64
C PRO A 209 -13.81 -11.57 -9.59
N GLY A 210 -13.29 -11.08 -10.72
CA GLY A 210 -12.66 -9.78 -10.85
C GLY A 210 -11.61 -9.54 -9.75
N TRP A 211 -11.54 -8.29 -9.29
CA TRP A 211 -10.62 -7.89 -8.23
C TRP A 211 -11.04 -8.46 -6.86
N CYS A 212 -10.16 -9.27 -6.28
CA CYS A 212 -10.40 -9.99 -5.03
C CYS A 212 -9.55 -9.39 -3.88
N LYS A 213 -10.21 -8.96 -2.80
CA LYS A 213 -9.53 -8.36 -1.64
C LYS A 213 -10.32 -8.55 -0.36
N LEU A 214 -9.64 -8.76 0.77
CA LEU A 214 -10.23 -8.76 2.10
C LEU A 214 -9.55 -7.71 2.99
N ASP A 215 -10.34 -7.02 3.80
CA ASP A 215 -9.89 -5.93 4.67
C ASP A 215 -10.34 -6.16 6.12
N TRP A 216 -9.39 -6.11 7.06
CA TRP A 216 -9.62 -6.21 8.50
C TRP A 216 -9.12 -4.96 9.22
N VAL A 217 -9.73 -4.64 10.36
CA VAL A 217 -9.10 -3.83 11.41
C VAL A 217 -8.47 -4.76 12.43
N ILE A 218 -7.24 -4.45 12.84
CA ILE A 218 -6.48 -5.21 13.83
C ILE A 218 -6.08 -4.27 14.98
N ALA A 219 -6.34 -4.72 16.20
CA ALA A 219 -5.80 -4.12 17.40
C ALA A 219 -4.43 -4.72 17.71
N ASP A 220 -3.42 -3.86 17.84
CA ASP A 220 -2.11 -4.20 18.38
C ASP A 220 -2.07 -3.74 19.86
N PRO A 221 -2.47 -4.60 20.82
CA PRO A 221 -2.51 -4.22 22.24
C PRO A 221 -1.12 -4.00 22.83
N ILE A 222 -0.05 -4.50 22.18
CA ILE A 222 1.33 -4.33 22.65
C ILE A 222 1.81 -2.92 22.31
N ARG A 223 1.54 -2.46 21.08
CA ARG A 223 1.90 -1.11 20.62
C ARG A 223 0.81 -0.06 20.86
N GLY A 224 -0.34 -0.46 21.41
CA GLY A 224 -1.45 0.43 21.76
C GLY A 224 -2.09 1.12 20.55
N ARG A 225 -2.15 0.46 19.39
CA ARG A 225 -2.63 1.06 18.13
C ARG A 225 -3.61 0.17 17.39
N LEU A 226 -4.41 0.80 16.51
CA LEU A 226 -5.20 0.11 15.49
C LEU A 226 -4.44 0.17 14.15
N ALA A 227 -4.50 -0.90 13.37
CA ALA A 227 -3.97 -0.95 12.02
C ALA A 227 -4.99 -1.63 11.11
N ASN A 228 -5.10 -1.17 9.86
CA ASN A 228 -5.82 -1.92 8.85
C ASN A 228 -4.89 -3.01 8.33
N ALA A 229 -5.40 -4.21 8.12
CA ALA A 229 -4.71 -5.26 7.40
C ALA A 229 -5.52 -5.62 6.17
N SER A 230 -4.85 -5.69 5.03
CA SER A 230 -5.48 -5.97 3.75
C SER A 230 -4.79 -7.14 3.08
N ASN A 231 -5.55 -8.00 2.39
CA ASN A 231 -4.97 -9.07 1.58
C ASN A 231 -5.57 -9.01 0.17
N MET A 232 -4.73 -8.61 -0.80
CA MET A 232 -5.06 -8.61 -2.23
C MET A 232 -4.74 -9.98 -2.81
N LEU A 233 -5.69 -10.61 -3.49
CA LEU A 233 -5.49 -11.93 -4.08
C LEU A 233 -5.24 -11.85 -5.58
N ASP A 234 -4.08 -12.37 -5.99
CA ASP A 234 -3.73 -12.59 -7.39
C ASP A 234 -4.02 -14.05 -7.74
N VAL A 235 -5.22 -14.29 -8.29
CA VAL A 235 -5.78 -15.63 -8.41
C VAL A 235 -5.60 -16.16 -9.82
N THR A 236 -5.07 -17.38 -9.89
CA THR A 236 -4.87 -18.11 -11.15
C THR A 236 -5.60 -19.44 -11.15
N TRP A 237 -6.04 -19.87 -12.31
CA TRP A 237 -6.53 -21.22 -12.56
C TRP A 237 -5.49 -22.01 -13.35
N GLU A 238 -5.09 -23.16 -12.81
CA GLU A 238 -4.29 -24.17 -13.50
C GLU A 238 -5.19 -25.28 -14.04
N ALA A 239 -5.24 -25.38 -15.37
CA ALA A 239 -5.98 -26.41 -16.09
C ALA A 239 -5.28 -27.78 -16.02
N PRO A 240 -5.97 -28.90 -16.31
CA PRO A 240 -5.35 -30.24 -16.25
C PRO A 240 -4.16 -30.46 -17.19
N ASP A 241 -3.99 -29.60 -18.20
CA ASP A 241 -2.84 -29.62 -19.11
C ASP A 241 -1.66 -28.77 -18.62
N GLY A 242 -1.78 -28.14 -17.45
CA GLY A 242 -0.79 -27.25 -16.83
C GLY A 242 -0.87 -25.80 -17.30
N THR A 243 -1.84 -25.42 -18.13
CA THR A 243 -2.05 -24.03 -18.54
C THR A 243 -2.52 -23.20 -17.35
N ILE A 244 -1.83 -22.08 -17.09
CA ILE A 244 -2.17 -21.14 -16.00
C ILE A 244 -2.83 -19.89 -16.59
N THR A 245 -4.00 -19.53 -16.08
CA THR A 245 -4.79 -18.38 -16.53
C THR A 245 -5.19 -17.52 -15.33
N PRO A 246 -4.84 -16.22 -15.29
CA PRO A 246 -5.34 -15.29 -14.28
C PRO A 246 -6.86 -15.16 -14.37
N LEU A 247 -7.54 -15.20 -13.22
CA LEU A 247 -9.01 -15.19 -13.18
C LEU A 247 -9.61 -13.79 -13.38
N ASP A 248 -8.86 -12.74 -13.05
CA ASP A 248 -9.19 -11.34 -13.30
C ASP A 248 -8.64 -10.82 -14.65
N GLY A 249 -7.86 -11.65 -15.35
CA GLY A 249 -7.27 -11.34 -16.65
C GLY A 249 -5.88 -10.68 -16.60
N TYR A 250 -5.27 -10.52 -15.42
CA TYR A 250 -3.93 -9.95 -15.27
C TYR A 250 -3.14 -10.70 -14.20
N LEU A 251 -1.83 -10.89 -14.43
CA LEU A 251 -0.94 -11.47 -13.41
C LEU A 251 -0.04 -10.37 -12.89
N ASP A 252 -0.15 -10.08 -11.59
CA ASP A 252 0.55 -8.94 -11.00
C ASP A 252 2.08 -9.14 -10.92
N PRO A 253 2.87 -8.09 -11.23
CA PRO A 253 4.32 -8.14 -11.14
C PRO A 253 4.80 -8.14 -9.69
N TYR A 254 5.81 -8.96 -9.38
CA TYR A 254 6.27 -9.20 -8.02
C TYR A 254 7.31 -8.21 -7.47
N PHE A 255 7.58 -7.12 -8.20
CA PHE A 255 8.79 -6.32 -7.97
C PHE A 255 8.84 -5.62 -6.60
N GLN A 256 7.72 -5.51 -5.88
CA GLN A 256 7.60 -4.91 -4.55
C GLN A 256 7.16 -5.89 -3.45
N GLU A 257 7.16 -7.19 -3.72
CA GLU A 257 6.66 -8.20 -2.79
C GLU A 257 7.80 -8.80 -1.96
N VAL A 258 7.53 -9.03 -0.67
CA VAL A 258 8.39 -9.79 0.24
C VAL A 258 7.62 -11.00 0.75
N TYR A 259 7.91 -12.16 0.18
CA TYR A 259 7.27 -13.42 0.51
C TYR A 259 7.71 -13.93 1.87
N LEU A 260 6.73 -14.38 2.65
CA LEU A 260 6.92 -14.62 4.08
C LEU A 260 7.42 -16.03 4.42
N GLN A 261 7.33 -16.98 3.48
CA GLN A 261 7.61 -18.39 3.72
C GLN A 261 8.36 -19.00 2.53
N ALA A 262 9.57 -19.53 2.76
CA ALA A 262 10.41 -20.12 1.71
C ALA A 262 9.75 -21.35 1.04
N GLU A 263 8.85 -22.01 1.75
CA GLU A 263 8.06 -23.14 1.27
C GLU A 263 7.19 -22.78 0.07
N SER A 264 6.84 -21.50 -0.11
CA SER A 264 6.04 -21.00 -1.23
C SER A 264 6.86 -20.68 -2.50
N ILE A 265 8.19 -20.81 -2.47
CA ILE A 265 9.06 -20.61 -3.64
C ILE A 265 8.61 -21.42 -4.88
N PRO A 266 8.18 -22.70 -4.76
CA PRO A 266 7.73 -23.48 -5.92
C PRO A 266 6.53 -22.86 -6.64
N VAL A 267 5.46 -22.48 -5.91
CA VAL A 267 4.27 -21.86 -6.51
C VAL A 267 4.60 -20.46 -7.04
N PHE A 268 5.37 -19.66 -6.29
CA PHE A 268 5.87 -18.38 -6.78
C PHE A 268 6.63 -18.54 -8.11
N SER A 269 7.63 -19.42 -8.15
CA SER A 269 8.46 -19.66 -9.32
C SER A 269 7.67 -20.19 -10.52
N LYS A 270 6.60 -20.94 -10.25
CA LYS A 270 5.67 -21.41 -11.28
C LYS A 270 4.91 -20.23 -11.88
N LEU A 271 4.31 -19.37 -11.06
CA LEU A 271 3.46 -18.27 -11.51
C LEU A 271 4.26 -17.15 -12.19
N VAL A 272 5.39 -16.72 -11.63
CA VAL A 272 6.14 -15.58 -12.18
C VAL A 272 6.69 -15.80 -13.59
N ARG A 273 6.81 -17.07 -14.04
CA ARG A 273 7.17 -17.41 -15.43
C ARG A 273 6.09 -17.02 -16.44
N HIS A 274 4.87 -16.78 -15.97
CA HIS A 274 3.73 -16.33 -16.78
C HIS A 274 3.53 -14.81 -16.71
N VAL A 275 4.34 -14.09 -15.95
CA VAL A 275 4.35 -12.62 -15.95
C VAL A 275 4.90 -12.14 -17.30
N SER A 276 4.27 -11.12 -17.88
CA SER A 276 4.66 -10.57 -19.18
C SER A 276 6.13 -10.11 -19.20
N GLU A 277 6.83 -10.28 -20.32
CA GLU A 277 8.18 -9.72 -20.52
C GLU A 277 8.18 -8.18 -20.40
N ASP A 278 7.07 -7.54 -20.76
CA ASP A 278 6.88 -6.08 -20.68
C ASP A 278 6.36 -5.62 -19.30
N ALA A 279 6.17 -6.54 -18.34
CA ALA A 279 5.51 -6.23 -17.06
C ALA A 279 6.22 -5.13 -16.27
N LEU A 280 7.56 -5.07 -16.31
CA LEU A 280 8.30 -4.01 -15.64
C LEU A 280 8.05 -2.64 -16.29
N GLU A 281 8.02 -2.57 -17.62
CA GLU A 281 7.79 -1.31 -18.33
C GLU A 281 6.35 -0.81 -18.09
N ASP A 282 5.36 -1.70 -18.18
CA ASP A 282 3.97 -1.36 -17.91
C ASP A 282 3.76 -0.95 -16.45
N TYR A 283 4.41 -1.64 -15.51
CA TYR A 283 4.40 -1.28 -14.10
C TYR A 283 4.99 0.12 -13.86
N VAL A 284 6.13 0.43 -14.47
CA VAL A 284 6.72 1.78 -14.41
C VAL A 284 5.75 2.81 -14.98
N ARG A 285 5.16 2.58 -16.16
CA ARG A 285 4.18 3.51 -16.76
C ARG A 285 2.97 3.75 -15.87
N GLN A 286 2.48 2.74 -15.15
CA GLN A 286 1.39 2.90 -14.18
C GLN A 286 1.83 3.78 -13.00
N LEU A 287 3.03 3.56 -12.46
CA LEU A 287 3.58 4.42 -11.42
C LEU A 287 3.75 5.87 -11.90
N GLU A 288 4.20 6.10 -13.12
CA GLU A 288 4.33 7.46 -13.67
C GLU A 288 2.98 8.19 -13.79
N LYS A 289 1.91 7.47 -14.14
CA LYS A 289 0.54 8.03 -14.12
C LYS A 289 0.12 8.43 -12.70
N GLU A 290 0.41 7.58 -11.71
CA GLU A 290 0.14 7.92 -10.30
C GLU A 290 0.98 9.12 -9.85
N VAL A 291 2.27 9.21 -10.22
CA VAL A 291 3.08 10.40 -9.93
C VAL A 291 2.45 11.64 -10.56
N SER A 292 2.08 11.58 -11.84
CA SER A 292 1.44 12.70 -12.56
C SER A 292 0.20 13.20 -11.84
N LYS A 293 -0.69 12.28 -11.41
CA LYS A 293 -1.88 12.60 -10.60
C LYS A 293 -1.53 13.37 -9.33
N TYR A 294 -0.50 12.92 -8.59
CA TYR A 294 -0.09 13.56 -7.33
C TYR A 294 0.69 14.87 -7.49
N VAL A 295 1.10 15.25 -8.70
CA VAL A 295 1.81 16.52 -8.94
C VAL A 295 1.02 17.54 -9.75
N THR A 296 -0.14 17.18 -10.31
CA THR A 296 -0.96 18.08 -11.17
C THR A 296 -2.35 18.38 -10.61
N GLY A 297 -2.95 17.46 -9.84
CA GLY A 297 -4.27 17.63 -9.22
C GLY A 297 -4.20 18.19 -7.80
N GLU A 298 -4.90 17.53 -6.87
CA GLU A 298 -4.69 17.73 -5.43
C GLU A 298 -3.29 17.23 -5.04
N ALA A 299 -2.32 18.15 -5.08
CA ALA A 299 -0.92 17.81 -4.98
C ALA A 299 -0.61 17.08 -3.66
N ASN A 300 0.08 15.94 -3.78
CA ASN A 300 0.58 15.16 -2.66
C ASN A 300 2.01 14.70 -2.95
N TYR A 301 2.96 15.58 -2.67
CA TYR A 301 4.37 15.37 -2.96
C TYR A 301 4.98 14.21 -2.16
N GLY A 302 4.46 13.91 -0.96
CA GLY A 302 4.87 12.73 -0.20
C GLY A 302 4.49 11.41 -0.91
N LYS A 303 3.27 11.31 -1.43
CA LYS A 303 2.85 10.16 -2.26
C LYS A 303 3.64 10.11 -3.56
N ALA A 304 3.83 11.25 -4.23
CA ALA A 304 4.63 11.35 -5.44
C ALA A 304 6.08 10.86 -5.21
N ALA A 305 6.74 11.29 -4.14
CA ALA A 305 8.10 10.86 -3.77
C ALA A 305 8.22 9.34 -3.66
N LYS A 306 7.25 8.66 -3.02
CA LYS A 306 7.26 7.18 -2.88
C LYS A 306 7.17 6.47 -4.22
N ARG A 307 6.33 6.98 -5.13
CA ARG A 307 6.20 6.39 -6.48
C ARG A 307 7.42 6.72 -7.33
N MET A 308 7.95 7.95 -7.24
CA MET A 308 9.17 8.36 -7.92
C MET A 308 10.38 7.52 -7.49
N TYR A 309 10.51 7.15 -6.22
CA TYR A 309 11.56 6.23 -5.78
C TYR A 309 11.54 4.92 -6.60
N ASN A 310 10.35 4.34 -6.74
CA ASN A 310 10.15 3.13 -7.50
C ASN A 310 10.39 3.34 -9.00
N VAL A 311 9.87 4.42 -9.59
CA VAL A 311 10.15 4.74 -11.00
C VAL A 311 11.66 4.87 -11.23
N PHE A 312 12.36 5.64 -10.39
CA PHE A 312 13.78 5.92 -10.57
C PHE A 312 14.65 4.69 -10.38
N ARG A 313 14.35 3.83 -9.39
CA ARG A 313 15.12 2.59 -9.19
C ARG A 313 14.93 1.59 -10.34
N TYR A 314 13.75 1.54 -10.97
CA TYR A 314 13.51 0.64 -12.11
C TYR A 314 13.93 1.22 -13.47
N THR A 315 14.10 2.53 -13.58
CA THR A 315 14.50 3.21 -14.84
C THR A 315 15.99 3.57 -14.90
N GLY A 316 16.79 3.15 -13.92
CA GLY A 316 18.23 3.41 -13.90
C GLY A 316 18.63 4.78 -13.35
N ARG A 317 17.69 5.55 -12.82
CA ARG A 317 17.93 6.86 -12.17
C ARG A 317 18.32 6.68 -10.71
N TYR A 318 19.34 5.85 -10.47
CA TYR A 318 19.69 5.39 -9.11
C TYR A 318 20.11 6.51 -8.18
N GLN A 319 20.60 7.63 -8.73
CA GLN A 319 21.01 8.79 -7.97
C GLN A 319 19.81 9.48 -7.31
N GLU A 320 18.78 9.81 -8.10
CA GLU A 320 17.55 10.36 -7.57
C GLU A 320 16.81 9.34 -6.69
N ALA A 321 16.88 8.06 -7.01
CA ALA A 321 16.33 7.00 -6.16
C ALA A 321 17.05 6.95 -4.80
N ALA A 322 18.38 7.03 -4.74
CA ALA A 322 19.13 7.06 -3.48
C ALA A 322 18.77 8.30 -2.65
N TYR A 323 18.68 9.48 -3.26
CA TYR A 323 18.22 10.67 -2.53
C TYR A 323 16.82 10.49 -1.93
N LEU A 324 15.88 9.97 -2.74
CA LEU A 324 14.53 9.72 -2.26
C LEU A 324 14.51 8.68 -1.15
N ARG A 325 15.29 7.60 -1.27
CA ARG A 325 15.43 6.56 -0.25
C ARG A 325 15.79 7.14 1.12
N GLU A 326 16.80 8.01 1.18
CA GLU A 326 17.24 8.62 2.43
C GLU A 326 16.26 9.68 2.95
N LEU A 327 15.56 10.40 2.06
CA LEU A 327 14.50 11.33 2.45
C LEU A 327 13.40 10.67 3.30
N PHE A 328 13.22 9.35 3.19
CA PHE A 328 12.27 8.57 3.98
C PHE A 328 12.88 7.84 5.18
N ASP A 329 14.19 7.90 5.41
CA ASP A 329 14.83 7.25 6.58
C ASP A 329 14.98 8.25 7.76
N GLU A 330 14.68 9.52 7.52
CA GLU A 330 14.81 10.61 8.48
C GLU A 330 13.79 10.56 9.63
N PRO A 331 14.08 11.20 10.78
CA PRO A 331 13.11 11.48 11.83
C PRO A 331 11.84 12.18 11.30
N THR A 332 11.98 12.91 10.19
CA THR A 332 10.87 13.58 9.48
C THR A 332 9.80 12.62 8.95
N THR A 333 10.05 11.32 8.93
CA THR A 333 9.03 10.27 8.72
C THR A 333 7.85 10.36 9.67
N VAL A 334 8.01 10.98 10.84
CA VAL A 334 6.90 11.30 11.75
C VAL A 334 5.79 12.08 11.04
N LEU A 335 6.13 12.92 10.04
CA LEU A 335 5.17 13.65 9.23
C LEU A 335 4.19 12.72 8.47
N TYR A 336 4.58 11.47 8.19
CA TYR A 336 3.67 10.49 7.59
C TYR A 336 2.59 10.01 8.55
N GLN A 337 2.85 10.02 9.85
CA GLN A 337 1.86 9.61 10.85
C GLN A 337 0.69 10.61 10.91
N VAL A 338 0.84 11.83 10.39
CA VAL A 338 -0.27 12.78 10.20
C VAL A 338 -1.37 12.17 9.34
N SER A 339 -1.02 11.46 8.27
CA SER A 339 -2.03 10.81 7.41
C SER A 339 -2.76 9.67 8.14
N ALA A 340 -2.06 8.95 9.02
CA ALA A 340 -2.67 7.90 9.84
C ALA A 340 -3.62 8.47 10.91
N LEU A 341 -3.24 9.58 11.55
CA LEU A 341 -4.11 10.31 12.48
C LEU A 341 -5.38 10.80 11.78
N VAL A 342 -5.24 11.38 10.58
CA VAL A 342 -6.37 11.85 9.77
C VAL A 342 -7.31 10.69 9.41
N ARG A 343 -6.77 9.54 8.99
CA ARG A 343 -7.59 8.34 8.71
C ARG A 343 -8.33 7.86 9.96
N THR A 344 -7.65 7.79 11.11
CA THR A 344 -8.29 7.36 12.37
C THR A 344 -9.40 8.33 12.79
N LEU A 345 -9.21 9.62 12.57
CA LEU A 345 -10.25 10.62 12.76
C LEU A 345 -11.45 10.35 11.83
N ASP A 346 -11.24 10.19 10.52
CA ASP A 346 -12.32 9.92 9.55
C ASP A 346 -13.12 8.66 9.95
N GLU A 347 -12.44 7.60 10.40
CA GLU A 347 -13.06 6.37 10.90
C GLU A 347 -13.83 6.60 12.22
N ALA A 348 -13.31 7.41 13.14
CA ALA A 348 -14.01 7.75 14.39
C ALA A 348 -15.25 8.63 14.17
N LEU A 349 -15.29 9.42 13.09
CA LEU A 349 -16.44 10.24 12.71
C LEU A 349 -17.51 9.49 11.92
N SER A 350 -17.18 8.27 11.46
CA SER A 350 -18.10 7.46 10.68
C SER A 350 -19.27 6.91 11.53
N PRO A 351 -20.52 6.90 11.02
CA PRO A 351 -21.67 6.41 11.77
C PRO A 351 -21.51 4.96 12.23
N GLY A 352 -21.73 4.70 13.53
CA GLY A 352 -21.64 3.36 14.10
C GLY A 352 -20.20 2.86 14.33
N SER A 353 -19.20 3.72 14.26
CA SER A 353 -17.81 3.40 14.58
C SER A 353 -17.64 3.05 16.06
N ASP A 354 -16.88 1.99 16.33
CA ASP A 354 -16.42 1.61 17.67
C ASP A 354 -15.15 2.40 18.09
N ILE A 355 -14.56 3.20 17.19
CA ILE A 355 -13.38 4.02 17.50
C ILE A 355 -13.81 5.27 18.26
N SER A 356 -13.30 5.42 19.49
CA SER A 356 -13.59 6.58 20.32
C SER A 356 -12.77 7.80 19.92
N LEU A 357 -13.32 9.01 20.10
CA LEU A 357 -12.54 10.25 19.97
C LEU A 357 -11.37 10.30 20.96
N GLU A 358 -11.47 9.63 22.11
CA GLU A 358 -10.36 9.47 23.05
C GLU A 358 -9.15 8.78 22.40
N THR A 359 -9.39 7.79 21.53
CA THR A 359 -8.33 7.13 20.75
C THR A 359 -7.64 8.12 19.82
N VAL A 360 -8.43 8.98 19.15
CA VAL A 360 -7.89 10.04 18.27
C VAL A 360 -7.06 11.05 19.08
N HIS A 361 -7.51 11.44 20.27
CA HIS A 361 -6.74 12.31 21.17
C HIS A 361 -5.41 11.70 21.58
N GLN A 362 -5.41 10.43 22.00
CA GLN A 362 -4.18 9.74 22.40
C GLN A 362 -3.18 9.64 21.23
N GLN A 363 -3.66 9.35 20.02
CA GLN A 363 -2.81 9.36 18.82
C GLN A 363 -2.27 10.76 18.50
N ALA A 364 -3.09 11.80 18.61
CA ALA A 364 -2.65 13.18 18.40
C ALA A 364 -1.57 13.59 19.43
N ASP A 365 -1.75 13.24 20.70
CA ASP A 365 -0.79 13.52 21.78
C ASP A 365 0.55 12.80 21.52
N GLN A 366 0.50 11.51 21.13
CA GLN A 366 1.71 10.76 20.79
C GLN A 366 2.42 11.34 19.56
N LEU A 367 1.65 11.77 18.55
CA LEU A 367 2.21 12.38 17.34
C LEU A 367 2.87 13.72 17.66
N ILE A 368 2.29 14.54 18.54
CA ILE A 368 2.91 15.80 18.98
C ILE A 368 4.27 15.53 19.64
N LEU A 369 4.35 14.56 20.55
CA LEU A 369 5.62 14.20 21.19
C LEU A 369 6.65 13.73 20.17
N SER A 370 6.22 12.85 19.26
CA SER A 370 7.10 12.33 18.20
C SER A 370 7.59 13.44 17.28
N VAL A 371 6.76 14.44 16.98
CA VAL A 371 7.16 15.62 16.17
C VAL A 371 8.20 16.47 16.90
N VAL A 372 8.03 16.71 18.20
CA VAL A 372 8.99 17.49 19.01
C VAL A 372 10.33 16.76 19.16
N GLU A 373 10.31 15.43 19.23
CA GLU A 373 11.53 14.62 19.31
C GLU A 373 12.28 14.55 17.97
N ALA A 374 11.56 14.64 16.84
CA ALA A 374 12.09 14.31 15.52
C ALA A 374 12.29 15.52 14.58
N LEU A 375 11.53 16.59 14.74
CA LEU A 375 11.63 17.78 13.90
C LEU A 375 12.30 18.92 14.66
N GLU A 376 12.90 19.85 13.92
CA GLU A 376 13.49 21.06 14.48
C GLU A 376 13.01 22.32 13.74
N GLY A 377 13.01 23.45 14.44
CA GLY A 377 12.87 24.77 13.84
C GLY A 377 11.45 25.12 13.39
N ALA A 378 11.31 25.74 12.22
CA ALA A 378 10.01 26.27 11.77
C ALA A 378 8.97 25.18 11.50
N VAL A 379 9.39 24.06 10.88
CA VAL A 379 8.49 22.95 10.54
C VAL A 379 7.95 22.27 11.80
N GLU A 380 8.80 22.06 12.81
CA GLU A 380 8.40 21.56 14.13
C GLU A 380 7.32 22.46 14.75
N MET A 381 7.60 23.76 14.86
CA MET A 381 6.67 24.73 15.46
C MET A 381 5.32 24.77 14.74
N GLU A 382 5.33 24.80 13.41
CA GLU A 382 4.10 24.82 12.60
C GLU A 382 3.30 23.53 12.77
N MET A 383 3.96 22.37 12.76
CA MET A 383 3.29 21.07 12.90
C MET A 383 2.71 20.89 14.31
N VAL A 384 3.48 21.18 15.36
CA VAL A 384 2.99 21.12 16.74
C VAL A 384 1.79 22.06 16.93
N GLN A 385 1.85 23.27 16.37
CA GLN A 385 0.75 24.22 16.45
C GLN A 385 -0.51 23.70 15.74
N ALA A 386 -0.37 23.09 14.56
CA ALA A 386 -1.47 22.50 13.81
C ALA A 386 -2.11 21.33 14.58
N LEU A 387 -1.31 20.42 15.14
CA LEU A 387 -1.79 19.27 15.92
C LEU A 387 -2.46 19.69 17.22
N LEU A 388 -1.93 20.69 17.93
CA LEU A 388 -2.56 21.24 19.13
C LEU A 388 -3.91 21.92 18.83
N ASN A 389 -4.03 22.56 17.66
CA ASN A 389 -5.29 23.15 17.23
C ASN A 389 -6.31 22.07 16.87
N LEU A 390 -5.90 21.02 16.16
CA LEU A 390 -6.74 19.85 15.89
C LEU A 390 -7.25 19.23 17.20
N ARG A 391 -6.33 18.97 18.15
CA ARG A 391 -6.66 18.43 19.46
C ARG A 391 -7.69 19.30 20.20
N ARG A 392 -7.53 20.63 20.16
CA ARG A 392 -8.48 21.57 20.78
C ARG A 392 -9.84 21.55 20.08
N ALA A 393 -9.87 21.45 18.76
CA ALA A 393 -11.11 21.34 17.99
C ALA A 393 -11.87 20.06 18.33
N LEU A 394 -11.18 18.96 18.59
CA LEU A 394 -11.83 17.72 19.04
C LEU A 394 -12.50 17.85 20.42
N ASP A 395 -11.97 18.72 21.30
CA ASP A 395 -12.53 19.01 22.63
C ASP A 395 -13.74 19.98 22.59
N SER A 396 -13.95 20.75 21.51
CA SER A 396 -14.96 21.82 21.42
C SER A 396 -16.39 21.36 21.05
N LYS A 397 -16.82 20.21 21.57
CA LYS A 397 -18.16 19.62 21.28
C LYS A 397 -19.38 20.45 21.70
N ASP A 398 -19.18 21.55 22.43
CA ASP A 398 -20.25 22.46 22.89
C ASP A 398 -20.62 23.54 21.84
N ASP A 399 -19.88 23.63 20.73
CA ASP A 399 -20.21 24.48 19.57
C ASP A 399 -21.22 23.80 18.61
N SER A 400 -21.85 24.58 17.73
CA SER A 400 -22.71 24.00 16.67
C SER A 400 -21.94 22.98 15.82
N GLN A 401 -22.56 21.85 15.51
CA GLN A 401 -21.94 20.74 14.76
C GLN A 401 -21.19 21.22 13.49
N GLU A 402 -21.80 22.10 12.70
CA GLU A 402 -21.19 22.66 11.48
C GLU A 402 -19.87 23.43 11.74
N LYS A 403 -19.82 24.17 12.84
CA LYS A 403 -18.62 24.92 13.26
C LYS A 403 -17.51 23.97 13.72
N TRP A 404 -17.90 22.96 14.50
CA TRP A 404 -16.98 21.93 14.96
C TRP A 404 -16.36 21.15 13.80
N GLU A 405 -17.18 20.70 12.84
CA GLU A 405 -16.72 20.01 11.62
C GLU A 405 -15.75 20.90 10.81
N ALA A 406 -16.05 22.19 10.66
CA ALA A 406 -15.20 23.13 9.94
C ALA A 406 -13.84 23.38 10.65
N GLU A 407 -13.82 23.47 11.98
CA GLU A 407 -12.58 23.66 12.76
C GLU A 407 -11.67 22.42 12.71
N VAL A 408 -12.27 21.23 12.78
CA VAL A 408 -11.57 19.95 12.62
C VAL A 408 -10.97 19.84 11.22
N GLU A 409 -11.77 20.08 10.18
CA GLU A 409 -11.32 20.00 8.78
C GLU A 409 -10.23 21.03 8.46
N GLY A 410 -10.36 22.26 8.95
CA GLY A 410 -9.34 23.30 8.77
C GLY A 410 -7.99 22.94 9.41
N SER A 411 -8.02 22.36 10.61
CA SER A 411 -6.81 21.92 11.30
C SER A 411 -6.16 20.70 10.63
N ARG A 412 -6.98 19.76 10.15
CA ARG A 412 -6.58 18.62 9.32
C ARG A 412 -5.86 19.09 8.05
N GLN A 413 -6.46 20.00 7.30
CA GLN A 413 -5.87 20.51 6.06
C GLN A 413 -4.56 21.27 6.32
N ALA A 414 -4.47 22.02 7.42
CA ALA A 414 -3.24 22.72 7.80
C ALA A 414 -2.08 21.74 8.04
N ALA A 415 -2.31 20.65 8.80
CA ALA A 415 -1.30 19.63 9.03
C ALA A 415 -0.87 18.96 7.71
N LEU A 416 -1.82 18.59 6.84
CA LEU A 416 -1.52 17.99 5.53
C LEU A 416 -0.70 18.93 4.62
N ASN A 417 -1.00 20.23 4.64
CA ASN A 417 -0.27 21.21 3.84
C ASN A 417 1.20 21.36 4.27
N ILE A 418 1.47 21.32 5.59
CA ILE A 418 2.85 21.37 6.12
C ILE A 418 3.64 20.17 5.61
N VAL A 419 3.07 18.96 5.70
CA VAL A 419 3.69 17.74 5.16
C VAL A 419 3.95 17.89 3.66
N ASN A 420 2.96 18.37 2.90
CA ASN A 420 3.08 18.51 1.46
C ASN A 420 4.18 19.49 1.05
N ASN A 421 4.27 20.65 1.71
CA ASN A 421 5.30 21.65 1.46
C ASN A 421 6.71 21.13 1.79
N PHE A 422 6.84 20.41 2.91
CA PHE A 422 8.08 19.75 3.30
C PHE A 422 8.65 18.87 2.18
N PHE A 423 7.80 18.04 1.56
CA PHE A 423 8.21 17.18 0.44
C PHE A 423 8.46 18.00 -0.84
N TYR A 424 7.61 18.97 -1.15
CA TYR A 424 7.80 19.81 -2.33
C TYR A 424 9.17 20.49 -2.37
N GLU A 425 9.56 21.14 -1.26
CA GLU A 425 10.84 21.85 -1.16
C GLU A 425 12.02 20.90 -1.35
N ARG A 426 11.98 19.72 -0.72
CA ARG A 426 13.07 18.73 -0.80
C ARG A 426 13.16 18.05 -2.16
N LEU A 427 12.03 17.79 -2.82
CA LEU A 427 12.01 17.22 -4.17
C LEU A 427 12.55 18.23 -5.19
N THR A 428 12.11 19.49 -5.10
CA THR A 428 12.47 20.52 -6.09
C THR A 428 13.88 21.08 -5.90
N ALA A 429 14.50 20.85 -4.74
CA ALA A 429 15.90 21.19 -4.50
C ALA A 429 16.88 20.28 -5.26
N VAL A 430 16.46 19.09 -5.71
CA VAL A 430 17.25 18.20 -6.57
C VAL A 430 16.90 18.45 -8.03
N PRO A 431 17.82 18.98 -8.86
CA PRO A 431 17.49 19.40 -10.24
C PRO A 431 16.87 18.29 -11.11
N GLY A 432 17.38 17.05 -11.02
CA GLY A 432 16.87 15.93 -11.79
C GLY A 432 15.43 15.55 -11.43
N ILE A 433 15.07 15.63 -10.14
CA ILE A 433 13.71 15.38 -9.65
C ILE A 433 12.80 16.53 -10.05
N LYS A 434 13.25 17.77 -9.86
CA LYS A 434 12.51 18.97 -10.28
C LYS A 434 12.14 18.92 -11.76
N THR A 435 13.11 18.68 -12.64
CA THR A 435 12.87 18.58 -14.08
C THR A 435 11.89 17.47 -14.42
N TYR A 436 11.96 16.33 -13.73
CA TYR A 436 11.01 15.24 -13.92
C TYR A 436 9.57 15.63 -13.55
N ILE A 437 9.39 16.29 -12.40
CA ILE A 437 8.08 16.81 -11.98
C ILE A 437 7.55 17.85 -12.98
N GLU A 438 8.39 18.82 -13.38
CA GLU A 438 8.01 19.85 -14.36
C GLU A 438 7.59 19.26 -15.70
N GLN A 439 8.27 18.19 -16.15
CA GLN A 439 7.88 17.46 -17.36
C GLN A 439 6.50 16.80 -17.20
N LEU A 440 6.22 16.13 -16.09
CA LEU A 440 4.90 15.54 -15.87
C LEU A 440 3.80 16.60 -15.80
N GLN A 441 4.10 17.76 -15.21
CA GLN A 441 3.17 18.88 -15.11
C GLN A 441 2.92 19.57 -16.47
N SER A 442 3.89 19.58 -17.37
CA SER A 442 3.70 20.18 -18.70
C SER A 442 2.88 19.32 -19.67
N HIS A 443 2.67 18.03 -19.34
CA HIS A 443 1.94 17.07 -20.17
C HIS A 443 0.54 16.73 -19.61
N ALA A 444 0.16 17.31 -18.48
CA ALA A 444 -1.19 17.23 -17.90
C ALA A 444 -2.07 18.38 -18.40
#